data_AF-Q70YY2-F1
#
_entry.id   AF-Q70YY2-F1
#
_cell.length_a   1.000
_cell.length_b   1.000
_cell.length_c   1.000
_cell.angle_alpha   90.00
_cell.angle_beta   90.00
_cell.angle_gamma   90.00
#
_symmetry.space_group_name_H-M   'P 1'
#
loop_
_entity.id
_entity.type
_entity.pdbx_description
1 polymer ?
#
loop_
_entity_poly.entity_id
_entity_poly.type
_entity_poly.pdbx_seq_one_letter_code
_entity_poly.pdbx_strand_id
1 'polypeptide(L)'
;CNDGTDTLAFLDLCPQCKLYCFEPDPRAIARFKRKLGKSLDKVELFEVAISDRNGTIDFHPSNADGDAKNWDLSGSIRRPKNHLIEYDWVRFEHPFSVKTRRLDDWSREVQLGEVDLIWMDV
;
A
#
# COMPACT_ATOMS: atom_id res chain seq x y z
N CYS A 1 1.31 -1.35 -2.36
CA CYS A 1 2.40 -1.30 -3.38
C CYS A 1 3.63 -0.55 -2.87
N ASN A 2 3.63 -0.13 -1.60
CA ASN A 2 4.70 0.56 -0.89
C ASN A 2 5.36 1.63 -1.76
N ASP A 3 6.67 1.56 -1.96
CA ASP A 3 7.47 2.56 -2.65
C ASP A 3 7.57 2.36 -4.18
N GLY A 4 6.86 1.37 -4.73
CA GLY A 4 6.79 1.10 -6.17
C GLY A 4 7.89 0.22 -6.74
N THR A 5 8.73 -0.40 -5.90
CA THR A 5 9.78 -1.33 -6.36
C THR A 5 9.21 -2.49 -7.18
N ASP A 6 8.23 -3.22 -6.65
CA ASP A 6 7.61 -4.35 -7.36
C ASP A 6 6.82 -3.87 -8.59
N THR A 7 6.18 -2.71 -8.50
CA THR A 7 5.45 -2.11 -9.63
C THR A 7 6.38 -1.86 -10.82
N LEU A 8 7.58 -1.33 -10.59
CA LEU A 8 8.57 -1.18 -11.66
C LEU A 8 9.04 -2.53 -12.22
N ALA A 9 9.23 -3.53 -11.36
CA ALA A 9 9.59 -4.88 -11.81
C ALA A 9 8.50 -5.50 -12.70
N PHE A 10 7.21 -5.34 -12.36
CA PHE A 10 6.11 -5.79 -13.21
C PHE A 10 6.04 -5.02 -14.54
N LEU A 11 6.27 -3.71 -14.53
CA LEU A 11 6.31 -2.91 -15.77
C LEU A 11 7.49 -3.29 -16.67
N ASP A 12 8.61 -3.73 -16.11
CA ASP A 12 9.76 -4.22 -16.88
C ASP A 12 9.48 -5.60 -17.49
N LEU A 13 8.93 -6.52 -16.69
CA LEU A 13 8.58 -7.87 -17.12
C LEU A 13 7.41 -7.91 -18.10
N CYS A 14 6.42 -7.03 -17.94
CA CYS A 14 5.24 -6.94 -18.79
C CYS A 14 4.89 -5.48 -19.11
N PRO A 15 5.56 -4.82 -20.07
CA PRO A 15 5.39 -3.39 -20.33
C PRO A 15 3.99 -2.95 -20.81
N GLN A 16 3.15 -3.91 -21.19
CA GLN A 16 1.78 -3.71 -21.67
C GLN A 16 0.73 -4.08 -20.61
N CYS A 17 1.14 -4.50 -19.41
CA CYS A 17 0.17 -4.83 -18.36
C CYS A 17 -0.60 -3.59 -17.91
N LYS A 18 -1.86 -3.81 -17.50
CA LYS A 18 -2.65 -2.81 -16.80
C LYS A 18 -2.46 -3.01 -15.31
N LEU A 19 -1.77 -2.08 -14.65
CA LEU A 19 -1.48 -2.17 -13.22
C LEU A 19 -2.38 -1.25 -12.41
N TYR A 20 -3.03 -1.85 -11.42
CA TYR A 20 -3.80 -1.17 -10.39
C TYR A 20 -3.09 -1.36 -9.06
N CYS A 21 -2.74 -0.25 -8.41
CA CYS A 21 -1.95 -0.23 -7.20
C CYS A 21 -2.75 0.37 -6.06
N PHE A 22 -2.69 -0.26 -4.88
CA PHE A 22 -3.34 0.23 -3.66
C PHE A 22 -2.27 0.47 -2.59
N GLU A 23 -2.32 1.64 -1.96
CA GLU A 23 -1.43 2.00 -0.86
C GLU A 23 -2.10 3.06 0.03
N PRO A 24 -2.27 2.81 1.33
CA PRO A 24 -2.81 3.81 2.25
C PRO A 24 -1.76 4.75 2.87
N ASP A 25 -0.47 4.39 2.91
CA ASP A 25 0.53 5.21 3.61
C ASP A 25 1.03 6.37 2.71
N PRO A 26 0.76 7.64 3.06
CA PRO A 26 1.16 8.80 2.26
C PRO A 26 2.69 8.92 2.11
N ARG A 27 3.47 8.38 3.06
CA ARG A 27 4.94 8.38 2.99
C ARG A 27 5.40 7.44 1.87
N ALA A 28 4.82 6.23 1.81
CA ALA A 28 5.10 5.25 0.78
C ALA A 28 4.64 5.77 -0.59
N ILE A 29 3.42 6.32 -0.68
CA ILE A 29 2.88 6.95 -1.90
C ILE A 29 3.81 8.04 -2.44
N ALA A 30 4.34 8.92 -1.58
CA ALA A 30 5.25 9.97 -2.01
C ALA A 30 6.53 9.39 -2.64
N ARG A 31 7.06 8.29 -2.08
CA ARG A 31 8.21 7.58 -2.67
C ARG A 31 7.84 6.84 -3.95
N PHE A 32 6.67 6.20 -3.99
CA PHE A 32 6.10 5.55 -5.16
C PHE A 32 6.05 6.49 -6.36
N LYS A 33 5.40 7.64 -6.21
CA LYS A 33 5.24 8.64 -7.28
C LYS A 33 6.61 9.14 -7.77
N ARG A 34 7.53 9.41 -6.84
CA ARG A 34 8.89 9.84 -7.18
C ARG A 34 9.68 8.75 -7.91
N LYS A 35 9.57 7.49 -7.46
CA LYS A 35 10.29 6.34 -8.02
C LYS A 35 9.80 6.01 -9.44
N LEU A 36 8.48 5.99 -9.66
CA LEU A 36 7.91 5.69 -10.97
C LEU A 36 8.18 6.81 -11.99
N GLY A 37 8.18 8.08 -11.57
CA GLY A 37 8.42 9.20 -12.46
C GLY A 37 7.49 9.15 -13.68
N LYS A 38 8.06 9.08 -14.88
CA LYS A 38 7.29 8.99 -16.14
C LYS A 38 6.48 7.69 -16.28
N SER A 39 6.87 6.61 -15.60
CA SER A 39 6.12 5.35 -15.62
C SER A 39 4.79 5.43 -14.87
N LEU A 40 4.56 6.51 -14.12
CA LEU A 40 3.30 6.72 -13.40
C LEU A 40 2.09 6.76 -14.36
N ASP A 41 2.27 7.21 -15.60
CA ASP A 41 1.22 7.23 -16.64
C ASP A 41 0.73 5.82 -17.04
N LYS A 42 1.45 4.77 -16.64
CA LYS A 42 1.10 3.37 -16.91
C LYS A 42 0.39 2.67 -15.74
N VAL A 43 0.17 3.38 -14.63
CA VAL A 43 -0.33 2.78 -13.40
C VAL A 43 -1.47 3.60 -12.82
N GLU A 44 -2.54 2.93 -12.41
CA GLU A 44 -3.62 3.54 -11.65
C GLU A 44 -3.38 3.32 -10.15
N LEU A 45 -2.99 4.38 -9.43
CA LEU A 45 -2.75 4.34 -7.99
C LEU A 45 -4.00 4.81 -7.21
N PHE A 46 -4.48 3.96 -6.31
CA PHE A 46 -5.55 4.28 -5.35
C PHE A 46 -4.95 4.44 -3.95
N GLU A 47 -5.11 5.65 -3.40
CA GLU A 47 -4.63 6.01 -2.06
C GLU A 47 -5.65 5.56 -0.98
N VAL A 48 -5.89 4.25 -0.92
CA VAL A 48 -6.86 3.60 -0.03
C VAL A 48 -6.29 2.28 0.51
N ALA A 49 -6.74 1.85 1.69
CA ALA A 49 -6.48 0.50 2.17
C ALA A 49 -7.52 -0.49 1.63
N ILE A 50 -7.09 -1.66 1.18
CA ILE A 50 -8.01 -2.78 0.92
C ILE A 50 -8.45 -3.38 2.26
N SER A 51 -9.75 -3.60 2.39
CA SER A 51 -10.38 -4.02 3.64
C SER A 51 -11.59 -4.91 3.39
N ASP A 52 -12.14 -5.49 4.45
CA ASP A 52 -13.41 -6.25 4.44
C ASP A 52 -14.65 -5.35 4.36
N ARG A 53 -14.48 -4.03 4.46
CA ARG A 53 -15.56 -3.04 4.41
C ARG A 53 -15.11 -1.76 3.71
N ASN A 54 -16.07 -1.06 3.11
CA ASN A 54 -15.87 0.32 2.65
C ASN A 54 -16.03 1.30 3.81
N GLY A 55 -15.40 2.47 3.68
CA GLY A 55 -15.55 3.57 4.61
C GLY A 55 -14.19 4.09 5.05
N THR A 56 -13.99 4.22 6.35
CA THR A 56 -12.79 4.79 6.94
C THR A 56 -12.33 3.94 8.12
N ILE A 57 -11.02 3.76 8.29
CA ILE A 57 -10.44 3.05 9.43
C ILE A 57 -9.15 3.74 9.90
N ASP A 58 -8.75 3.49 11.13
CA ASP A 58 -7.42 3.87 11.61
C ASP A 58 -6.37 2.97 10.97
N PHE A 59 -5.43 3.59 10.27
CA PHE A 59 -4.19 2.96 9.85
C PHE A 59 -3.13 3.20 10.92
N HIS A 60 -2.45 2.15 11.32
CA HIS A 60 -1.33 2.17 12.25
C HIS A 60 -0.02 2.12 11.45
N PRO A 61 0.57 3.27 11.08
CA PRO A 61 1.84 3.28 10.38
C PRO A 61 2.93 2.72 11.27
N SER A 62 3.78 1.84 10.74
CA SER A 62 5.03 1.54 11.41
C SER A 62 5.93 2.79 11.38
N ASN A 63 6.82 2.86 12.36
CA ASN A 63 7.92 3.80 12.41
C ASN A 63 9.01 3.24 13.32
N ALA A 64 10.15 3.93 13.40
CA ALA A 64 11.21 3.65 14.34
C ALA A 64 12.05 4.91 14.59
N ASP A 65 13.03 4.78 15.48
CA ASP A 65 13.99 5.83 15.82
C ASP A 65 15.35 5.60 15.15
N GLY A 66 16.23 6.60 15.25
CA GLY A 66 17.61 6.51 14.74
C GLY A 66 17.67 6.27 13.23
N ASP A 67 18.49 5.31 12.82
CA ASP A 67 18.71 4.98 11.40
C ASP A 67 17.47 4.38 10.71
N ALA A 68 16.53 3.84 11.49
CA ALA A 68 15.28 3.26 10.98
C ALA A 68 14.13 4.28 10.93
N LYS A 69 14.41 5.57 11.12
CA LYS A 69 13.38 6.61 11.08
C LYS A 69 12.58 6.59 9.79
N ASN A 70 11.25 6.65 9.92
CA ASN A 70 10.25 6.51 8.85
C ASN A 70 10.09 5.09 8.29
N TRP A 71 10.43 4.06 9.07
CA TRP A 71 10.16 2.66 8.70
C TRP A 71 8.70 2.39 8.38
N ASP A 72 8.35 2.08 7.14
CA ASP A 72 6.96 1.88 6.69
C ASP A 72 6.69 0.51 6.05
N LEU A 73 7.47 -0.50 6.48
CA LEU A 73 7.35 -1.88 5.98
C LEU A 73 6.49 -2.79 6.88
N SER A 74 5.74 -2.23 7.82
CA SER A 74 4.94 -3.01 8.77
C SER A 74 3.63 -2.33 9.19
N GLY A 75 3.21 -1.28 8.47
CA GLY A 75 1.97 -0.57 8.76
C GLY A 75 0.71 -1.42 8.52
N SER A 76 -0.34 -1.21 9.30
CA SER A 76 -1.56 -2.04 9.20
C SER A 76 -2.84 -1.31 9.61
N ILE A 77 -3.96 -1.66 8.98
CA ILE A 77 -5.30 -1.27 9.45
C ILE A 77 -5.77 -2.09 10.67
N ARG A 78 -5.02 -3.14 11.04
CA ARG A 78 -5.23 -3.88 12.27
C ARG A 78 -4.21 -3.41 13.30
N ARG A 79 -4.66 -3.12 14.52
CA ARG A 79 -3.75 -2.74 15.60
C ARG A 79 -2.71 -3.84 15.82
N PRO A 80 -1.41 -3.55 15.67
CA PRO A 80 -0.35 -4.54 15.90
C PRO A 80 -0.32 -4.94 17.38
N LYS A 81 -0.22 -6.25 17.65
CA LYS A 81 -0.17 -6.80 19.01
C LYS A 81 1.19 -7.44 19.31
N ASN A 82 1.63 -8.34 18.44
CA ASN A 82 2.81 -9.18 18.69
C ASN A 82 4.09 -8.65 18.01
N HIS A 83 3.99 -7.75 17.02
CA HIS A 83 5.17 -7.25 16.30
C HIS A 83 6.16 -6.51 17.22
N LEU A 84 5.67 -5.90 18.29
CA LEU A 84 6.48 -5.24 19.32
C LEU A 84 7.31 -6.22 20.17
N ILE A 85 6.98 -7.53 20.15
CA ILE A 85 7.69 -8.57 20.90
C ILE A 85 8.92 -9.04 20.10
N GLU A 86 8.81 -9.09 18.78
CA GLU A 86 9.88 -9.54 17.89
C GLU A 86 10.80 -8.39 17.44
N TYR A 87 10.24 -7.18 17.27
CA TYR A 87 10.96 -5.99 16.84
C TYR A 87 10.64 -4.84 17.78
N ASP A 88 11.31 -4.84 18.93
CA ASP A 88 11.12 -3.88 20.01
C ASP A 88 11.51 -2.44 19.67
N TRP A 89 12.09 -2.19 18.49
CA TRP A 89 12.45 -0.88 17.96
C TRP A 89 11.37 -0.30 17.02
N VAL A 90 10.40 -1.13 16.58
CA VAL A 90 9.28 -0.68 15.73
C VAL A 90 8.19 -0.04 16.61
N ARG A 91 7.57 1.03 16.11
CA ARG A 91 6.57 1.85 16.78
C ARG A 91 5.35 2.04 15.90
N PHE A 92 4.18 2.28 16.52
CA PHE A 92 2.88 2.45 15.85
C PHE A 92 2.06 3.61 16.45
N GLU A 93 2.75 4.65 16.89
CA GLU A 93 2.24 5.60 17.89
C GLU A 93 1.29 6.67 17.33
N HIS A 94 1.26 6.87 16.02
CA HIS A 94 0.49 7.94 15.38
C HIS A 94 -0.45 7.37 14.31
N PRO A 95 -1.52 6.66 14.74
CA PRO A 95 -2.53 6.22 13.79
C PRO A 95 -3.19 7.43 13.12
N PHE A 96 -3.54 7.25 11.86
CA PHE A 96 -4.29 8.24 11.10
C PHE A 96 -5.40 7.59 10.29
N SER A 97 -6.40 8.38 9.97
CA SER A 97 -7.61 7.91 9.30
C SER A 97 -7.36 7.74 7.80
N VAL A 98 -7.64 6.55 7.26
CA VAL A 98 -7.55 6.27 5.82
C VAL A 98 -8.87 5.75 5.27
N LYS A 99 -9.11 6.02 3.99
CA LYS A 99 -10.22 5.41 3.27
C LYS A 99 -9.97 3.91 3.10
N THR A 100 -11.03 3.14 3.20
CA THR A 100 -11.03 1.69 3.00
C THR A 100 -11.96 1.32 1.87
N ARG A 101 -11.58 0.28 1.15
CA ARG A 101 -12.35 -0.25 0.02
C ARG A 101 -12.29 -1.77 0.01
N ARG A 102 -13.43 -2.41 -0.19
CA ARG A 102 -13.47 -3.82 -0.57
C ARG A 102 -12.97 -3.96 -2.00
N LEU A 103 -12.08 -4.92 -2.23
CA LEU A 103 -11.55 -5.20 -3.57
C LEU A 103 -12.68 -5.54 -4.56
N ASP A 104 -13.68 -6.32 -4.11
CA ASP A 104 -14.87 -6.68 -4.91
C ASP A 104 -15.71 -5.47 -5.32
N ASP A 105 -15.79 -4.45 -4.47
CA ASP A 105 -16.59 -3.27 -4.74
C ASP A 105 -15.88 -2.38 -5.75
N TRP A 106 -14.57 -2.16 -5.56
CA TRP A 106 -13.74 -1.45 -6.53
C TRP A 106 -13.70 -2.15 -7.89
N SER A 107 -13.53 -3.47 -7.91
CA SER A 107 -13.49 -4.27 -9.15
C SER A 107 -14.77 -4.07 -9.97
N ARG A 108 -15.95 -4.12 -9.34
CA ARG A 108 -17.24 -3.89 -10.01
C ARG A 108 -17.40 -2.46 -10.54
N GLU A 109 -16.87 -1.46 -9.83
CA GLU A 109 -16.98 -0.05 -10.21
C GLU A 109 -16.19 0.30 -11.45
N VAL A 110 -14.97 -0.22 -11.56
CA VAL A 110 -14.12 -0.04 -12.74
C VAL A 110 -14.45 -1.04 -13.84
N GLN A 111 -15.46 -1.90 -13.61
CA GLN A 111 -15.84 -3.01 -14.49
C GLN A 111 -14.62 -3.86 -14.84
N LEU A 112 -13.78 -4.12 -13.83
CA LEU A 112 -12.62 -4.98 -13.95
C LEU A 112 -13.13 -6.36 -14.33
N GLY A 113 -12.78 -6.82 -15.53
CA GLY A 113 -13.13 -8.14 -16.00
C GLY A 113 -12.33 -9.21 -15.26
N GLU A 114 -11.51 -9.95 -15.98
CA GLU A 114 -10.63 -10.96 -15.37
C GLU A 114 -9.39 -10.31 -14.75
N VAL A 115 -8.91 -10.92 -13.66
CA VAL A 115 -7.67 -10.54 -12.99
C VAL A 115 -6.68 -11.67 -13.18
N ASP A 116 -5.59 -11.42 -13.91
CA ASP A 116 -4.55 -12.42 -14.18
C ASP A 116 -3.70 -12.73 -12.95
N LEU A 117 -3.41 -11.70 -12.14
CA LEU A 117 -2.52 -11.80 -10.99
C LEU A 117 -2.91 -10.79 -9.90
N ILE A 118 -2.84 -11.23 -8.65
CA ILE A 118 -2.81 -10.36 -7.48
C ILE A 118 -1.47 -10.57 -6.77
N TRP A 119 -0.66 -9.50 -6.71
CA TRP A 119 0.47 -9.40 -5.81
C TRP A 119 0.05 -8.64 -4.56
N MET A 120 0.10 -9.29 -3.40
CA MET A 120 -0.36 -8.70 -2.14
C MET A 120 0.52 -9.14 -0.98
N ASP A 121 1.23 -8.17 -0.43
CA ASP A 121 1.99 -8.25 0.82
C ASP A 121 1.52 -7.09 1.71
N VAL A 122 0.83 -7.42 2.81
CA VAL A 122 0.03 -6.50 3.64
C VAL A 122 0.11 -6.82 5.13
#